data_AF-A0A6B0ULA7-F1
#
_entry.id   AF-A0A6B0ULA7-F1
#
_cell.length_a   1.000
_cell.length_b   1.000
_cell.length_c   1.000
_cell.angle_alpha   90.00
_cell.angle_beta   90.00
_cell.angle_gamma   90.00
#
_symmetry.space_group_name_H-M   'P 1'
#
loop_
_entity.id
_entity.type
_entity.pdbx_description
1 polymer ?
#
loop_
_entity_poly.entity_id
_entity_poly.type
_entity_poly.pdbx_seq_one_letter_code
_entity_poly.pdbx_strand_id
1 'polypeptide(L)'
;MPKTGRLFLMTGNQRMVTVLLVLFLHSLHITSAGDPIIKGKFDNLAPQCEEKVKKMIKGIPNVTEATLQLRECGFNYACETSKRKRRGWYGLPPGFPCAFNSTCQNGKCKCSSCS
;
A
#
# COMPACT_ATOMS: atom_id res chain seq x y z
N MET A 1 -43.51 30.37 36.36
CA MET A 1 -42.27 29.56 36.56
C MET A 1 -41.71 29.16 35.20
N PRO A 2 -40.62 29.76 34.70
CA PRO A 2 -39.94 29.30 33.50
C PRO A 2 -38.85 28.28 33.86
N LYS A 3 -38.85 27.12 33.18
CA LYS A 3 -37.75 26.15 33.24
C LYS A 3 -36.57 26.68 32.42
N THR A 4 -35.45 26.88 33.08
CA THR A 4 -34.15 27.25 32.52
C THR A 4 -33.69 26.22 31.49
N GLY A 5 -33.78 26.56 30.20
CA GLY A 5 -33.14 25.83 29.11
C GLY A 5 -31.70 26.31 28.96
N ARG A 6 -30.76 25.42 29.26
CA ARG A 6 -29.30 25.62 29.32
C ARG A 6 -28.75 26.06 27.94
N LEU A 7 -28.30 27.30 27.83
CA LEU A 7 -27.49 27.78 26.70
C LEU A 7 -26.08 27.19 26.85
N PHE A 8 -25.71 26.28 25.94
CA PHE A 8 -24.35 25.78 25.83
C PHE A 8 -23.47 26.89 25.23
N LEU A 9 -22.77 27.61 26.09
CA LEU A 9 -21.65 28.47 25.71
C LEU A 9 -20.51 27.57 25.21
N MET A 10 -20.31 27.51 23.90
CA MET A 10 -19.16 26.84 23.28
C MET A 10 -17.90 27.66 23.54
N THR A 11 -17.13 27.24 24.56
CA THR A 11 -15.85 27.81 24.97
C THR A 11 -14.83 27.79 23.83
N GLY A 12 -14.15 28.91 23.57
CA GLY A 12 -13.27 29.16 22.41
C GLY A 12 -12.18 28.11 22.12
N ASN A 13 -11.87 27.21 23.06
CA ASN A 13 -10.94 26.10 22.88
C ASN A 13 -11.44 25.02 21.91
N GLN A 14 -12.75 24.88 21.69
CA GLN A 14 -13.27 23.91 20.72
C GLN A 14 -12.91 24.27 19.27
N ARG A 15 -12.80 25.58 18.96
CA ARG A 15 -12.44 26.06 17.61
C ARG A 15 -11.01 25.69 17.22
N MET A 16 -10.07 25.77 18.16
CA MET A 16 -8.68 25.33 17.94
C MET A 16 -8.59 23.82 17.67
N VAL A 17 -9.35 23.01 18.41
CA VAL A 17 -9.40 21.54 18.19
C VAL A 17 -10.05 21.20 16.86
N THR A 18 -11.09 21.93 16.44
CA THR A 18 -11.71 21.73 15.12
C THR A 18 -10.74 22.10 14.00
N VAL A 19 -10.02 23.23 14.12
CA VAL A 19 -9.03 23.65 13.11
C VAL A 19 -7.87 22.66 13.02
N LEU A 20 -7.37 22.14 14.15
CA LEU A 20 -6.36 21.08 14.17
C LEU A 20 -6.86 19.77 13.54
N LEU A 21 -8.08 19.33 13.84
CA LEU A 21 -8.69 18.15 13.22
C LEU A 21 -8.88 18.32 11.72
N VAL A 22 -9.31 19.50 11.27
CA VAL A 22 -9.44 19.85 9.86
C VAL A 22 -8.07 19.82 9.19
N LEU A 23 -7.04 20.45 9.77
CA LEU A 23 -5.66 20.38 9.23
C LEU A 23 -5.12 18.94 9.17
N PHE A 24 -5.36 18.12 10.20
CA PHE A 24 -4.98 16.70 10.19
C PHE A 24 -5.71 15.92 9.08
N LEU A 25 -7.02 16.14 8.89
CA LEU A 25 -7.79 15.52 7.81
C LEU A 25 -7.30 15.94 6.42
N HIS A 26 -6.91 17.20 6.23
CA HIS A 26 -6.32 17.69 4.98
C HIS A 26 -4.89 17.16 4.77
N SER A 27 -4.14 16.93 5.85
CA SER A 27 -2.78 16.33 5.81
C SER A 27 -2.80 14.84 5.46
N LEU A 28 -3.86 14.13 5.87
CA LEU A 28 -4.10 12.72 5.53
C LEU A 28 -4.46 12.53 4.05
N HIS A 29 -4.85 13.60 3.36
CA HIS A 29 -5.20 13.62 1.94
C HIS A 29 -4.00 13.84 1.00
N ILE A 30 -2.77 13.55 1.42
CA ILE A 30 -1.69 13.28 0.47
C ILE A 30 -1.88 11.85 -0.06
N THR A 31 -3.00 11.62 -0.74
CA THR A 31 -3.20 10.46 -1.59
C THR A 31 -2.28 10.63 -2.78
N SER A 32 -1.17 9.89 -2.69
CA SER A 32 -0.38 9.31 -3.77
C SER A 32 -0.61 9.89 -5.15
N ALA A 33 0.47 10.43 -5.71
CA ALA A 33 0.72 10.43 -7.16
C ALA A 33 0.14 9.15 -7.80
N GLY A 34 -0.43 9.28 -8.99
CA GLY A 34 -1.23 8.26 -9.68
C GLY A 34 -0.69 6.83 -9.59
N ASP A 35 -1.59 5.85 -9.77
CA ASP A 35 -1.30 4.43 -9.58
C ASP A 35 0.09 4.04 -10.11
N PRO A 36 0.92 3.33 -9.31
CA PRO A 36 2.29 3.02 -9.69
C PRO A 36 2.32 2.18 -10.97
N ILE A 37 3.32 2.42 -11.81
CA ILE A 37 3.51 1.65 -13.03
C ILE A 37 4.02 0.27 -12.64
N ILE A 38 3.21 -0.76 -12.87
CA ILE A 38 3.59 -2.15 -12.56
C ILE A 38 3.97 -2.87 -13.85
N LYS A 39 5.19 -3.38 -13.89
CA LYS A 39 5.77 -4.16 -14.98
C LYS A 39 6.07 -5.58 -14.51
N GLY A 40 6.19 -6.52 -15.45
CA GLY A 40 6.55 -7.90 -15.16
C GLY A 40 5.89 -8.87 -16.12
N LYS A 41 6.26 -10.15 -16.02
CA LYS A 41 5.56 -11.23 -16.74
C LYS A 41 4.42 -11.74 -15.86
N PHE A 42 3.20 -11.60 -16.34
CA PHE A 42 1.97 -12.06 -15.69
C PHE A 42 1.40 -13.34 -16.33
N ASP A 43 2.18 -14.00 -17.18
CA ASP A 43 1.77 -15.24 -17.81
C ASP A 43 1.79 -16.39 -16.79
N ASN A 44 0.75 -17.22 -16.81
CA ASN A 44 0.64 -18.43 -15.98
C ASN A 44 0.77 -18.19 -14.48
N LEU A 45 0.24 -17.08 -13.98
CA LEU A 45 0.21 -16.81 -12.55
C LEU A 45 -0.78 -17.71 -11.82
N ALA A 46 -0.47 -17.99 -10.56
CA ALA A 46 -1.46 -18.58 -9.66
C ALA A 46 -2.67 -17.63 -9.52
N PRO A 47 -3.89 -18.15 -9.31
CA PRO A 47 -5.07 -17.32 -9.08
C PRO A 47 -4.81 -16.28 -7.99
N GLN A 48 -5.30 -15.05 -8.20
CA GLN A 48 -5.15 -13.92 -7.27
C GLN A 48 -3.72 -13.42 -7.01
N CYS A 49 -2.69 -13.98 -7.66
CA CYS A 49 -1.30 -13.51 -7.50
C CYS A 49 -1.15 -12.03 -7.88
N GLU A 50 -1.64 -11.67 -9.06
CA GLU A 50 -1.56 -10.31 -9.59
C GLU A 50 -2.28 -9.30 -8.68
N GLU A 51 -3.51 -9.58 -8.27
CA GLU A 51 -4.27 -8.69 -7.39
C GLU A 51 -3.64 -8.54 -6.01
N LYS A 52 -3.12 -9.63 -5.42
CA LYS A 52 -2.41 -9.56 -4.13
C LYS A 52 -1.16 -8.71 -4.21
N VAL A 53 -0.35 -8.85 -5.28
CA VAL A 53 0.90 -8.10 -5.39
C VAL A 53 0.65 -6.63 -5.71
N LYS A 54 -0.35 -6.31 -6.55
CA LYS A 54 -0.82 -4.93 -6.77
C LYS A 54 -1.23 -4.26 -5.47
N LYS A 55 -2.02 -4.95 -4.64
CA LYS A 55 -2.46 -4.45 -3.33
C LYS A 55 -1.28 -4.19 -2.39
N MET A 56 -0.27 -5.08 -2.39
CA MET A 56 0.98 -4.85 -1.64
C MET A 56 1.73 -3.62 -2.13
N ILE A 57 1.93 -3.47 -3.44
CA ILE A 57 2.67 -2.34 -4.03
C ILE A 57 1.98 -1.02 -3.71
N LYS A 58 0.64 -0.97 -3.78
CA LYS A 58 -0.16 0.22 -3.40
C LYS A 58 -0.02 0.59 -1.91
N GLY A 59 0.36 -0.36 -1.06
CA GLY A 59 0.65 -0.10 0.35
C GLY A 59 2.04 0.51 0.61
N ILE A 60 2.92 0.55 -0.39
CA ILE A 60 4.26 1.12 -0.23
C ILE A 60 4.21 2.62 -0.56
N PRO A 61 4.59 3.50 0.40
CA PRO A 61 4.48 4.93 0.20
C PRO A 61 5.43 5.43 -0.89
N ASN A 62 4.92 6.33 -1.73
CA ASN A 62 5.67 7.02 -2.77
C ASN A 62 6.27 6.10 -3.85
N VAL A 63 5.76 4.88 -4.03
CA VAL A 63 6.16 4.02 -5.16
C VAL A 63 5.65 4.62 -6.47
N THR A 64 6.54 4.74 -7.44
CA THR A 64 6.22 5.21 -8.79
C THR A 64 6.25 4.08 -9.81
N GLU A 65 7.12 3.09 -9.59
CA GLU A 65 7.29 1.95 -10.47
C GLU A 65 7.61 0.68 -9.67
N ALA A 66 7.04 -0.45 -10.09
CA ALA A 66 7.39 -1.77 -9.58
C ALA A 66 7.58 -2.75 -10.75
N THR A 67 8.66 -3.53 -10.73
CA THR A 67 8.93 -4.60 -11.70
C THR A 67 8.93 -5.94 -10.99
N LEU A 68 7.91 -6.75 -11.26
CA LEU A 68 7.71 -8.05 -10.65
C LEU A 68 8.65 -9.13 -11.18
N GLN A 69 9.15 -9.94 -10.26
CA GLN A 69 9.98 -11.11 -10.51
C GLN A 69 9.45 -12.28 -9.67
N LEU A 70 8.26 -12.77 -10.03
CA LEU A 70 7.51 -13.74 -9.22
C LEU A 70 8.20 -15.10 -9.09
N ARG A 71 9.09 -15.48 -10.02
CA ARG A 71 9.93 -16.68 -9.91
C ARG A 71 10.94 -16.58 -8.76
N GLU A 72 11.43 -15.36 -8.52
CA GLU A 72 12.34 -15.00 -7.43
C GLU A 72 11.58 -14.52 -6.18
N CYS A 73 10.25 -14.67 -6.18
CA CYS A 73 9.40 -14.30 -5.07
C CYS A 73 9.68 -12.88 -4.59
N GLY A 74 9.71 -11.92 -5.51
CA GLY A 74 9.95 -10.52 -5.18
C GLY A 74 9.69 -9.57 -6.32
N PHE A 75 9.98 -8.30 -6.06
CA PHE A 75 9.91 -7.24 -7.06
C PHE A 75 10.90 -6.12 -6.76
N ASN A 76 11.40 -5.52 -7.83
CA ASN A 76 12.13 -4.26 -7.74
C ASN A 76 11.12 -3.12 -7.68
N TYR A 77 11.37 -2.12 -6.86
CA TYR A 77 10.53 -0.93 -6.79
C TYR A 77 11.37 0.34 -6.84
N ALA A 78 10.78 1.39 -7.40
CA ALA A 78 11.29 2.75 -7.35
C ALA A 78 10.33 3.62 -6.54
N CYS A 79 10.88 4.41 -5.63
CA CYS A 79 10.15 5.42 -4.87
C CYS A 79 10.68 6.81 -5.21
N GLU A 80 9.78 7.77 -5.33
CA GLU A 80 10.12 9.18 -5.52
C GLU A 80 9.60 10.02 -4.37
N THR A 81 10.53 10.58 -3.60
CA THR A 81 10.21 11.58 -2.58
C THR A 81 10.60 12.95 -3.11
N SER A 82 10.06 14.02 -2.51
CA SER A 82 10.39 15.41 -2.86
C SER A 82 11.89 15.75 -2.91
N LYS A 83 12.75 14.90 -2.32
CA LYS A 83 14.20 15.11 -2.26
C LYS A 83 15.03 14.03 -2.96
N ARG A 84 14.47 12.84 -3.26
CA ARG A 84 15.29 11.71 -3.73
C ARG A 84 14.47 10.61 -4.40
N LYS A 85 15.03 10.05 -5.48
CA LYS A 85 14.64 8.76 -6.06
C LYS A 85 15.41 7.63 -5.36
N ARG A 86 14.70 6.62 -4.87
CA ARG A 86 15.29 5.40 -4.29
C ARG A 86 14.83 4.18 -5.08
N ARG A 87 15.69 3.18 -5.18
CA ARG A 87 15.35 1.86 -5.71
C ARG A 87 15.59 0.82 -4.62
N GLY A 88 14.80 -0.24 -4.62
CA GLY A 88 14.93 -1.32 -3.66
C GLY A 88 14.38 -2.63 -4.20
N TRP A 89 14.69 -3.70 -3.48
CA TRP A 89 14.13 -5.02 -3.68
C TRP A 89 13.20 -5.34 -2.53
N TYR A 90 12.03 -5.87 -2.85
CA TYR A 90 11.07 -6.38 -1.87
C TYR A 90 10.88 -7.88 -2.08
N GLY A 91 11.19 -8.68 -1.05
CA GLY A 91 10.94 -10.11 -1.03
C GLY A 91 9.51 -10.42 -0.60
N LEU A 92 8.79 -11.19 -1.40
CA LEU A 92 7.47 -11.71 -1.07
C LEU A 92 7.56 -12.73 0.07
N PRO A 93 6.58 -12.75 0.99
CA PRO A 93 6.59 -13.66 2.12
C PRO A 93 6.41 -15.12 1.70
N PRO A 94 6.84 -16.08 2.54
CA PRO A 94 6.51 -17.49 2.34
C PRO A 94 5.00 -17.72 2.18
N GLY A 95 4.63 -18.64 1.30
CA GLY A 95 3.22 -18.92 0.97
C GLY A 95 2.60 -17.95 -0.05
N PHE A 96 3.30 -16.91 -0.47
CA PHE A 96 2.77 -16.00 -1.49
C PHE A 96 2.59 -16.73 -2.83
N PRO A 97 1.43 -16.60 -3.50
CA PRO A 97 1.19 -17.23 -4.78
C PRO A 97 2.09 -16.62 -5.86
N CYS A 98 2.73 -17.45 -6.68
CA CYS A 98 3.62 -16.99 -7.76
C CYS A 98 3.12 -17.50 -9.13
N ALA A 99 3.62 -18.64 -9.64
CA ALA A 99 3.26 -19.18 -10.95
C ALA A 99 2.64 -20.59 -10.84
N PHE A 100 1.76 -21.00 -11.75
CA PHE A 100 1.25 -22.38 -11.84
C PHE A 100 0.76 -22.99 -10.51
N ASN A 101 -0.06 -22.26 -9.76
CA ASN A 101 -0.53 -22.68 -8.42
C ASN A 101 0.60 -22.96 -7.40
N SER A 102 1.81 -22.46 -7.67
CA SER A 102 2.98 -22.55 -6.79
C SER A 102 2.97 -21.45 -5.74
N THR A 103 3.75 -21.68 -4.70
CA THR A 103 3.93 -20.71 -3.62
C THR A 103 5.40 -20.41 -3.36
N CYS A 104 5.65 -19.23 -2.81
CA CYS A 104 6.98 -18.82 -2.41
C CYS A 104 7.46 -19.63 -1.20
N GLN A 105 8.62 -20.27 -1.35
CA GLN A 105 9.34 -20.95 -0.27
C GLN A 105 10.82 -20.58 -0.38
N ASN A 106 11.40 -20.07 0.72
CA ASN A 106 12.82 -19.70 0.80
C ASN A 106 13.28 -18.76 -0.34
N GLY A 107 12.47 -17.75 -0.69
CA GLY A 107 12.78 -16.79 -1.74
C GLY A 107 12.70 -17.34 -3.18
N LYS A 108 12.16 -18.54 -3.37
CA LYS A 108 11.92 -19.12 -4.70
C LYS A 108 10.48 -19.59 -4.86
N CYS A 109 9.96 -19.47 -6.07
CA CYS A 109 8.67 -20.02 -6.43
C CYS A 109 8.78 -21.54 -6.54
N LYS A 110 8.14 -22.29 -5.63
CA LYS A 110 8.20 -23.75 -5.60
C LYS A 110 6.87 -24.35 -6.03
N CYS A 111 6.93 -25.14 -7.10
CA CYS A 111 5.80 -25.92 -7.61
C CYS A 111 5.83 -27.32 -6.99
N SER A 112 4.83 -27.66 -6.18
CA SER A 112 4.69 -29.00 -5.59
C SER A 112 4.34 -30.09 -6.60
N SER A 113 3.80 -29.69 -7.75
CA SER A 113 3.37 -30.60 -8.82
C SER A 113 4.38 -30.71 -9.98
N CYS A 114 5.51 -29.99 -9.90
CA CYS A 114 6.54 -29.97 -10.94
C CYS A 114 7.78 -30.79 -10.53
N SER A 115 7.63 -31.65 -9.52
CA SER A 115 8.63 -32.59 -9.02
C SER A 115 8.38 -33.99 -9.54
#